data_AF-X6N3J7-F1
#
_entry.id   AF-X6N3J7-F1
#
_cell.length_a   1.000
_cell.length_b   1.000
_cell.length_c   1.000
_cell.angle_alpha   90.00
_cell.angle_beta   90.00
_cell.angle_gamma   90.00
#
_symmetry.space_group_name_H-M   'P 1'
#
loop_
_entity.id
_entity.type
_entity.pdbx_description
1 polymer ?
#
loop_
_entity_poly.entity_id
_entity_poly.type
_entity_poly.pdbx_seq_one_letter_code
_entity_poly.pdbx_strand_id
1 'polypeptide(L)'
;MFDNSSVYRNLGNVIVGTIFKHDSQRYQFYTPIASIKTVGLSDVVYKIRGTVISYAPDVKSFIVTSESRNNAKRSTSQFLFELKIKDSSDTLRVVVFGENAEVFLDVKAQDFANDDVIKARIANRIDKLVSNNTIIDAFIQTYPIKVGHDTLAAHGHFDFDKTIIGYQLIDTVLVDT
;
A
#
# COMPACT_ATOMS: atom_id res chain seq x y z
N MET A 1 24.25 6.57 -8.11
CA MET A 1 23.86 7.84 -7.44
C MET A 1 22.40 8.03 -7.80
N PHE A 2 21.47 7.69 -6.90
CA PHE A 2 20.04 7.79 -7.17
C PHE A 2 19.61 9.23 -6.90
N ASP A 3 19.12 9.90 -7.93
CA ASP A 3 18.62 11.27 -7.87
C ASP A 3 17.19 11.22 -7.29
N ASN A 4 17.07 11.42 -5.98
CA ASN A 4 15.78 11.42 -5.28
C ASN A 4 15.04 12.74 -5.59
N SER A 5 14.35 12.80 -6.73
CA SER A 5 13.46 13.92 -7.03
C SER A 5 12.08 13.66 -6.42
N SER A 6 11.64 14.50 -5.48
CA SER A 6 10.28 14.49 -4.95
C SER A 6 9.43 15.48 -5.75
N VAL A 7 8.30 15.05 -6.31
CA VAL A 7 7.35 15.96 -6.98
C VAL A 7 6.13 16.15 -6.09
N TYR A 8 5.99 17.36 -5.57
CA TYR A 8 4.83 17.79 -4.79
C TYR A 8 3.81 18.43 -5.73
N ARG A 9 2.57 17.90 -5.77
CA ARG A 9 1.47 18.56 -6.49
C ARG A 9 0.41 18.99 -5.49
N ASN A 10 0.20 20.30 -5.39
CA ASN A 10 -0.82 20.87 -4.53
C ASN A 10 -2.21 20.61 -5.16
N LEU A 11 -3.03 19.79 -4.50
CA LEU A 11 -4.37 19.40 -4.96
C LEU A 11 -5.43 19.62 -3.86
N GLY A 12 -5.28 20.67 -3.03
CA GLY A 12 -6.24 21.04 -1.97
C GLY A 12 -5.65 20.89 -0.56
N ASN A 13 -6.52 20.65 0.44
CA ASN A 13 -6.19 20.66 1.88
C ASN A 13 -5.45 19.40 2.40
N VAL A 14 -4.90 18.56 1.52
CA VAL A 14 -3.92 17.49 1.82
C VAL A 14 -3.15 17.25 0.51
N ILE A 15 -1.83 17.12 0.58
CA ILE A 15 -0.98 16.83 -0.58
C ILE A 15 -0.48 15.39 -0.46
N VAL A 16 -0.52 14.60 -1.53
CA VAL A 16 0.21 13.32 -1.56
C VAL A 16 1.44 13.52 -2.42
N GLY A 17 2.61 13.26 -1.84
CA GLY A 17 3.89 13.29 -2.55
C GLY A 17 4.23 11.89 -3.03
N THR A 18 4.81 11.76 -4.21
CA THR A 18 5.44 10.51 -4.64
C THR A 18 6.95 10.69 -4.61
N ILE A 19 7.66 9.74 -3.99
CA ILE A 19 9.12 9.70 -4.03
C ILE A 19 9.49 8.81 -5.21
N PHE A 20 10.19 9.35 -6.20
CA PHE A 20 10.65 8.54 -7.32
C PHE A 20 11.95 7.82 -6.96
N LYS A 21 11.90 6.54 -6.58
CA LYS A 21 13.11 5.68 -6.57
C LYS A 21 13.35 4.97 -7.90
N HIS A 22 12.37 5.01 -8.80
CA HIS A 22 12.42 4.45 -10.14
C HIS A 22 12.44 5.55 -11.21
N ASP A 23 13.09 5.27 -12.34
CA ASP A 23 13.35 6.20 -13.44
C ASP A 23 12.09 6.98 -13.86
N SER A 24 12.09 8.30 -13.59
CA SER A 24 10.93 9.20 -13.68
C SER A 24 10.31 9.27 -15.08
N GLN A 25 11.06 8.87 -16.12
CA GLN A 25 10.58 8.86 -17.50
C GLN A 25 9.62 7.71 -17.82
N ARG A 26 9.66 6.60 -17.08
CA ARG A 26 8.88 5.39 -17.42
C ARG A 26 7.41 5.45 -16.99
N TYR A 27 7.04 6.39 -16.11
CA TYR A 27 5.71 6.45 -15.48
C TYR A 27 5.05 7.82 -15.61
N GLN A 28 4.98 8.33 -16.84
CA GLN A 28 4.32 9.60 -17.15
C GLN A 28 2.79 9.53 -17.07
N PHE A 29 2.21 8.35 -17.33
CA PHE A 29 0.76 8.16 -17.44
C PHE A 29 0.17 7.39 -16.26
N TYR A 30 -1.04 7.76 -15.87
CA TYR A 30 -1.83 7.02 -14.89
C TYR A 30 -2.51 5.83 -15.56
N THR A 31 -2.44 4.66 -14.94
CA THR A 31 -3.15 3.46 -15.39
C THR A 31 -4.50 3.37 -14.68
N PRO A 32 -5.64 3.26 -15.41
CA PRO A 32 -6.94 3.05 -14.80
C PRO A 32 -7.00 1.75 -14.00
N ILE A 33 -7.67 1.75 -12.86
CA ILE A 33 -7.76 0.58 -11.97
C ILE A 33 -8.40 -0.62 -12.69
N ALA A 34 -9.43 -0.40 -13.50
CA ALA A 34 -10.08 -1.46 -14.26
C ALA A 34 -9.08 -2.20 -15.17
N SER A 35 -8.20 -1.47 -15.86
CA SER A 35 -7.19 -2.03 -16.76
C SER A 35 -6.17 -2.90 -16.02
N ILE A 36 -5.75 -2.48 -14.82
CA ILE A 36 -4.79 -3.23 -14.00
C ILE A 36 -5.37 -4.61 -13.64
N LYS A 37 -6.63 -4.65 -13.22
CA LYS A 37 -7.32 -5.91 -12.87
C LYS A 37 -7.52 -6.83 -14.06
N THR A 38 -7.78 -6.28 -15.25
CA THR A 38 -7.97 -7.08 -16.47
C THR A 38 -6.66 -7.71 -16.94
N VAL A 39 -5.54 -6.99 -16.82
CA VAL A 39 -4.23 -7.45 -17.31
C VAL A 39 -3.65 -8.54 -16.41
N GLY A 40 -3.73 -8.39 -15.08
CA GLY A 40 -3.38 -9.46 -14.15
C GLY A 40 -1.92 -9.92 -14.21
N LEU A 41 -0.97 -9.05 -14.57
CA LEU A 41 0.46 -9.36 -14.61
C LEU A 41 1.08 -9.23 -13.21
N SER A 42 1.99 -10.14 -12.86
CA SER A 42 2.81 -10.06 -11.65
C SER A 42 4.09 -9.25 -11.89
N ASP A 43 4.66 -8.69 -10.82
CA ASP A 43 5.93 -7.97 -10.81
C ASP A 43 5.96 -6.72 -11.71
N VAL A 44 4.80 -6.09 -11.90
CA VAL A 44 4.65 -4.84 -12.67
C VAL A 44 4.35 -3.69 -11.72
N VAL A 45 4.98 -2.54 -11.98
CA VAL A 45 4.69 -1.29 -11.28
C VAL A 45 3.73 -0.45 -12.12
N TYR A 46 2.67 0.04 -11.47
CA TYR A 46 1.71 0.97 -12.05
C TYR A 46 1.67 2.27 -11.27
N LYS A 47 1.46 3.37 -11.99
CA LYS A 47 1.13 4.67 -11.40
C LYS A 47 -0.38 4.85 -11.46
N ILE A 48 -1.02 5.05 -10.32
CA ILE A 48 -2.47 5.19 -10.21
C ILE A 48 -2.84 6.55 -9.59
N ARG A 49 -4.06 6.98 -9.87
CA ARG A 49 -4.68 8.16 -9.26
C ARG A 49 -6.10 7.82 -8.86
N GLY A 50 -6.46 8.09 -7.61
CA GLY A 50 -7.79 7.79 -7.08
C GLY A 50 -8.02 8.38 -5.70
N THR A 51 -9.19 8.14 -5.11
CA THR A 51 -9.51 8.54 -3.74
C THR A 51 -9.48 7.33 -2.82
N VAL A 52 -8.97 7.49 -1.60
CA VAL A 52 -9.07 6.43 -0.59
C VAL A 52 -10.47 6.47 0.01
N ILE A 53 -11.19 5.36 -0.08
CA ILE A 53 -12.59 5.28 0.39
C ILE A 53 -12.75 4.49 1.69
N SER A 54 -11.76 3.66 2.04
CA SER A 54 -11.70 2.96 3.33
C SER A 54 -10.30 2.41 3.56
N TYR A 55 -10.00 2.04 4.80
CA TYR A 55 -8.78 1.33 5.20
C TYR A 55 -9.12 0.21 6.17
N ALA A 56 -8.24 -0.78 6.29
CA ALA A 56 -8.35 -1.84 7.29
C ALA A 56 -6.96 -2.40 7.66
N PRO A 57 -6.73 -2.89 8.89
CA PRO A 57 -7.63 -2.83 10.04
C PRO A 57 -7.75 -1.39 10.60
N ASP A 58 -8.31 -1.19 11.78
CA ASP A 58 -8.23 0.11 12.45
C ASP A 58 -6.77 0.52 12.68
N VAL A 59 -6.49 1.83 12.71
CA VAL A 59 -5.13 2.39 12.82
C VAL A 59 -4.35 1.81 14.01
N LYS A 60 -5.02 1.57 15.14
CA LYS A 60 -4.40 0.97 16.34
C LYS A 60 -3.82 -0.42 16.09
N SER A 61 -4.33 -1.11 15.07
CA SER A 61 -3.97 -2.48 14.70
C SER A 61 -3.09 -2.56 13.45
N PHE A 62 -2.54 -1.44 12.98
CA PHE A 62 -1.64 -1.42 11.83
C PHE A 62 -0.31 -2.12 12.07
N ILE A 63 0.09 -2.37 13.33
CA ILE A 63 1.35 -3.05 13.65
C ILE A 63 1.12 -4.54 13.84
N VAL A 64 1.92 -5.33 13.13
CA VAL A 64 2.09 -6.75 13.35
C VAL A 64 3.48 -6.96 13.96
N THR A 65 3.54 -7.73 15.05
CA THR A 65 4.80 -8.11 15.68
C THR A 65 5.05 -9.58 15.40
N SER A 66 6.18 -9.88 14.76
CA SER A 66 6.64 -11.25 14.57
C SER A 66 7.77 -11.57 15.55
N GLU A 67 7.64 -12.71 16.21
CA GLU A 67 8.72 -13.29 17.01
C GLU A 67 9.52 -14.25 16.12
N SER A 68 10.82 -13.99 15.94
CA SER A 68 11.68 -14.92 15.23
C SER A 68 11.84 -16.21 16.04
N ARG A 69 11.40 -17.34 15.49
CA ARG A 69 11.53 -18.67 16.13
C ARG A 69 12.98 -19.15 16.30
N ASN A 70 13.96 -18.46 15.71
CA ASN A 70 15.36 -18.83 15.79
C ASN A 70 16.09 -17.97 16.84
N ASN A 71 16.02 -18.37 18.11
CA ASN A 71 16.95 -18.10 19.23
C ASN A 71 17.56 -16.69 19.44
N ALA A 72 16.98 -15.64 18.85
CA ALA A 72 17.29 -14.25 19.18
C ALA A 72 15.97 -13.55 19.50
N LYS A 73 15.83 -13.06 20.74
CA LYS A 73 14.75 -12.19 21.22
C LYS A 73 14.75 -10.84 20.47
N ARG A 74 14.52 -10.85 19.17
CA ARG A 74 14.33 -9.64 18.37
C ARG A 74 12.93 -9.71 17.80
N SER A 75 11.99 -9.12 18.54
CA SER A 75 10.68 -8.81 18.00
C SER A 75 10.85 -7.77 16.90
N THR A 76 10.36 -8.06 15.71
CA THR A 76 10.29 -7.09 14.63
C THR A 76 8.86 -6.64 14.48
N SER A 77 8.61 -5.37 14.81
CA SER A 77 7.33 -4.71 14.55
C SER A 77 7.35 -4.14 13.13
N GLN A 78 6.33 -4.48 12.35
CA GLN A 78 6.15 -4.00 11.00
C GLN A 78 4.73 -3.50 10.82
N PHE A 79 4.56 -2.50 9.97
CA PHE A 79 3.23 -2.09 9.54
C PHE A 79 2.65 -3.09 8.53
N LEU A 80 1.36 -3.38 8.67
CA LEU A 80 0.55 -4.11 7.71
C LEU A 80 -0.89 -3.59 7.77
N PHE A 81 -1.32 -2.96 6.69
CA PHE A 81 -2.72 -2.55 6.49
C PHE A 81 -3.06 -2.52 5.01
N GLU A 82 -4.34 -2.35 4.68
CA GLU A 82 -4.84 -2.17 3.32
C GLU A 82 -5.56 -0.83 3.18
N LEU A 83 -5.42 -0.24 2.00
CA LEU A 83 -6.19 0.91 1.54
C LEU A 83 -7.11 0.46 0.40
N LYS A 84 -8.37 0.88 0.45
CA LYS A 84 -9.30 0.73 -0.66
C LYS A 84 -9.33 2.03 -1.45
N ILE A 85 -8.80 1.99 -2.67
CA ILE A 85 -8.63 3.15 -3.55
C ILE A 85 -9.62 3.04 -4.71
N LYS A 86 -10.35 4.11 -5.00
CA LYS A 86 -11.33 4.19 -6.07
C LYS A 86 -10.92 5.23 -7.10
N ASP A 87 -11.06 4.90 -8.38
CA ASP A 87 -11.02 5.86 -9.47
C ASP A 87 -12.37 5.88 -10.21
N SER A 88 -12.46 6.58 -11.34
CA SER A 88 -13.69 6.60 -12.15
C SER A 88 -14.02 5.28 -12.82
N SER A 89 -13.06 4.35 -12.91
CA SER A 89 -13.19 3.08 -13.61
C SER A 89 -13.60 1.93 -12.68
N ASP A 90 -12.97 1.82 -11.51
CA ASP A 90 -13.17 0.72 -10.56
C ASP A 90 -12.55 1.04 -9.18
N THR A 91 -12.45 0.04 -8.30
CA THR A 91 -11.88 0.13 -6.95
C THR A 91 -10.85 -0.97 -6.71
N LEU A 92 -9.71 -0.64 -6.10
CA LEU A 92 -8.60 -1.54 -5.82
C LEU A 92 -8.33 -1.64 -4.32
N ARG A 93 -7.96 -2.83 -3.84
CA ARG A 93 -7.39 -3.01 -2.50
C ARG A 93 -5.87 -3.05 -2.64
N VAL A 94 -5.18 -2.20 -1.90
CA VAL A 94 -3.73 -2.04 -1.95
C VAL A 94 -3.15 -2.24 -0.56
N VAL A 95 -2.26 -3.21 -0.43
CA VAL A 95 -1.55 -3.51 0.81
C VAL A 95 -0.44 -2.49 1.03
N VAL A 96 -0.31 -2.01 2.25
CA VAL A 96 0.74 -1.09 2.69
C VAL A 96 1.51 -1.81 3.79
N PHE A 97 2.77 -2.15 3.51
CA PHE A 97 3.53 -3.09 4.32
C PHE A 97 4.99 -2.69 4.51
N GLY A 98 5.52 -2.93 5.70
CA GLY A 98 6.94 -2.81 6.01
C GLY A 98 7.50 -1.40 5.78
N GLU A 99 8.66 -1.30 5.13
CA GLU A 99 9.31 -0.01 4.85
C GLU A 99 8.45 0.92 3.97
N ASN A 100 7.64 0.37 3.07
CA ASN A 100 6.75 1.18 2.23
C ASN A 100 5.67 1.88 3.07
N ALA A 101 5.22 1.22 4.14
CA ALA A 101 4.29 1.83 5.08
C ALA A 101 4.96 2.91 5.94
N GLU A 102 6.21 2.70 6.34
CA GLU A 102 6.97 3.72 7.07
C GLU A 102 7.19 4.98 6.21
N VAL A 103 7.50 4.79 4.92
CA VAL A 103 7.62 5.88 3.94
C VAL A 103 6.27 6.57 3.73
N PHE A 104 5.19 5.80 3.61
CA PHE A 104 3.86 6.37 3.40
C PHE A 104 3.37 7.19 4.60
N LEU A 105 3.53 6.68 5.82
CA LEU A 105 3.09 7.34 7.04
C LEU A 105 4.09 8.39 7.56
N ASP A 106 5.31 8.41 7.03
CA ASP A 106 6.44 9.21 7.51
C ASP A 106 6.73 8.97 9.00
N VAL A 107 6.68 7.70 9.42
CA VAL A 107 6.84 7.27 10.82
C VAL A 107 7.45 5.87 10.85
N LYS A 108 8.40 5.62 11.77
CA LYS A 108 8.95 4.28 11.99
C LYS A 108 7.97 3.39 12.76
N ALA A 109 7.94 2.10 12.41
CA ALA A 109 7.05 1.14 13.05
C ALA A 109 7.27 1.03 14.58
N GLN A 110 8.51 1.20 15.02
CA GLN A 110 8.87 1.20 16.44
C GLN A 110 8.29 2.41 17.20
N ASP A 111 8.35 3.60 16.61
CA ASP A 111 7.81 4.82 17.23
C ASP A 111 6.30 4.74 17.31
N PHE A 112 5.66 4.29 16.23
CA PHE A 112 4.21 4.08 16.20
C PHE A 112 3.73 3.06 17.24
N ALA A 113 4.49 1.99 17.48
CA ALA A 113 4.11 0.98 18.47
C ALA A 113 4.07 1.56 19.90
N ASN A 114 4.98 2.48 20.22
CA ASN A 114 5.25 2.93 21.57
C ASN A 114 4.63 4.30 21.92
N ASP A 115 4.20 5.10 20.95
CA ASP A 115 3.74 6.48 21.16
C ASP A 115 2.27 6.68 20.76
N ASP A 116 1.41 6.93 21.74
CA ASP A 116 -0.02 7.15 21.54
C ASP A 116 -0.35 8.50 20.87
N VAL A 117 0.53 9.51 21.01
CA VAL A 117 0.39 10.79 20.30
C VAL A 117 0.62 10.57 18.81
N ILE A 118 1.64 9.77 18.45
CA ILE A 118 1.89 9.37 17.06
C ILE A 118 0.70 8.58 16.50
N LYS A 119 0.16 7.61 17.25
CA LYS A 119 -1.03 6.85 16.82
C LYS A 119 -2.23 7.75 16.56
N ALA A 120 -2.50 8.70 17.46
CA ALA A 120 -3.61 9.64 17.31
C ALA A 120 -3.41 10.57 16.09
N ARG A 121 -2.18 11.04 15.87
CA ARG A 121 -1.82 11.85 14.70
C ARG A 121 -2.05 11.08 13.40
N ILE A 122 -1.55 9.85 13.31
CA ILE A 122 -1.74 9.00 12.12
C ILE A 122 -3.22 8.67 11.91
N ALA A 123 -3.97 8.39 12.96
CA ALA A 123 -5.41 8.13 12.86
C ALA A 123 -6.14 9.33 12.22
N ASN A 124 -5.88 10.54 12.72
CA ASN A 124 -6.46 11.76 12.15
C ASN A 124 -6.08 11.95 10.67
N ARG A 125 -4.81 11.69 10.30
CA ARG A 125 -4.34 11.82 8.91
C ARG A 125 -5.05 10.83 7.98
N ILE A 126 -5.17 9.58 8.39
CA ILE A 126 -5.85 8.54 7.62
C ILE A 126 -7.36 8.80 7.54
N ASP A 127 -7.98 9.27 8.62
CA ASP A 127 -9.40 9.63 8.64
C ASP A 127 -9.70 10.84 7.74
N LYS A 128 -8.81 11.82 7.69
CA LYS A 128 -8.88 12.95 6.73
C LYS A 128 -8.75 12.47 5.29
N LEU A 129 -7.85 11.53 5.03
CA LEU A 129 -7.64 10.95 3.70
C LEU A 129 -8.94 10.32 3.14
N VAL A 130 -9.70 9.64 4.02
CA VAL A 130 -11.00 9.03 3.66
C VAL A 130 -12.13 10.07 3.60
N SER A 131 -12.26 10.92 4.62
CA SER A 131 -13.41 11.82 4.76
C SER A 131 -13.43 12.96 3.76
N ASN A 132 -12.26 13.43 3.31
CA ASN A 132 -12.16 14.55 2.37
C ASN A 132 -12.23 14.14 0.90
N ASN A 133 -12.42 12.85 0.58
CA ASN A 133 -12.27 12.32 -0.78
C ASN A 133 -10.96 12.79 -1.44
N THR A 134 -9.88 12.84 -0.66
CA THR A 134 -8.58 13.33 -1.12
C THR A 134 -8.08 12.45 -2.26
N ILE A 135 -7.72 13.08 -3.37
CA ILE A 135 -7.11 12.40 -4.51
C ILE A 135 -5.65 12.12 -4.16
N ILE A 136 -5.25 10.86 -4.28
CA ILE A 136 -3.88 10.40 -4.09
C ILE A 136 -3.24 10.04 -5.43
N ASP A 137 -1.98 10.40 -5.57
CA ASP A 137 -1.08 9.89 -6.60
C ASP A 137 -0.22 8.80 -5.96
N ALA A 138 -0.27 7.58 -6.49
CA ALA A 138 0.39 6.43 -5.86
C ALA A 138 1.08 5.54 -6.89
N PHE A 139 2.18 4.93 -6.47
CA PHE A 139 2.78 3.80 -7.16
C PHE A 139 2.35 2.50 -6.48
N ILE A 140 1.97 1.52 -7.28
CA ILE A 140 1.67 0.18 -6.80
C ILE A 140 2.51 -0.85 -7.55
N GLN A 141 2.93 -1.90 -6.86
CA GLN A 141 3.57 -3.07 -7.43
C GLN A 141 2.65 -4.28 -7.34
N THR A 142 2.51 -5.03 -8.42
CA THR A 142 1.80 -6.30 -8.41
C THR A 142 2.69 -7.44 -7.95
N TYR A 143 2.13 -8.40 -7.22
CA TYR A 143 2.84 -9.60 -6.79
C TYR A 143 1.92 -10.82 -6.85
N PRO A 144 2.45 -12.03 -7.12
CA PRO A 144 1.65 -13.23 -7.17
C PRO A 144 1.32 -13.70 -5.75
N ILE A 145 0.05 -13.99 -5.50
CA ILE A 145 -0.43 -14.62 -4.27
C ILE A 145 -0.53 -16.13 -4.54
N LYS A 146 0.31 -16.89 -3.84
CA LYS A 146 0.24 -18.35 -3.84
C LYS A 146 -0.91 -18.78 -2.95
N VAL A 147 -1.98 -19.30 -3.54
CA VAL A 147 -3.04 -19.99 -2.78
C VAL A 147 -2.53 -21.41 -2.51
N GLY A 148 -2.38 -21.77 -1.23
CA GLY A 148 -1.89 -23.10 -0.85
C GLY A 148 -2.82 -24.20 -1.35
N HIS A 149 -2.25 -25.27 -1.91
CA HIS A 149 -2.97 -26.43 -2.46
C HIS A 149 -3.40 -27.47 -1.38
N ASP A 150 -3.17 -27.21 -0.10
CA ASP A 150 -3.18 -28.26 0.94
C ASP A 150 -4.58 -28.70 1.42
N THR A 151 -5.69 -28.27 0.80
CA THR A 151 -7.05 -28.69 1.21
C THR A 151 -7.97 -29.18 0.10
N LEU A 152 -7.52 -29.31 -1.15
CA LEU A 152 -8.42 -29.64 -2.28
C LEU A 152 -8.17 -30.99 -2.98
N ALA A 153 -7.28 -31.84 -2.45
CA ALA A 153 -7.00 -33.16 -3.03
C ALA A 153 -8.05 -34.26 -2.74
N ALA A 154 -9.30 -33.90 -2.41
CA ALA A 154 -10.34 -34.90 -2.13
C ALA A 154 -11.27 -35.18 -3.31
N HIS A 155 -11.64 -34.20 -4.15
CA HIS A 155 -12.58 -34.45 -5.25
C HIS A 155 -12.40 -33.49 -6.43
N GLY A 156 -12.02 -34.05 -7.58
CA GLY A 156 -12.22 -33.42 -8.89
C GLY A 156 -11.05 -32.57 -9.39
N HIS A 157 -10.61 -32.90 -10.61
CA HIS A 157 -9.63 -32.13 -11.36
C HIS A 157 -10.20 -30.73 -11.65
N PHE A 158 -9.69 -29.71 -10.97
CA PHE A 158 -9.92 -28.30 -11.32
C PHE A 158 -8.61 -27.73 -11.85
N ASP A 159 -8.55 -27.58 -13.16
CA ASP A 159 -7.47 -26.89 -13.84
C ASP A 159 -7.76 -25.38 -13.78
N PHE A 160 -7.17 -24.70 -12.79
CA PHE A 160 -7.12 -23.25 -12.75
C PHE A 160 -5.76 -22.82 -12.20
N ASP A 161 -4.83 -22.61 -13.11
CA ASP A 161 -3.61 -21.79 -12.93
C ASP A 161 -3.97 -20.29 -12.70
N LYS A 162 -4.98 -20.02 -11.85
CA LYS A 162 -5.40 -18.66 -11.50
C LYS A 162 -4.43 -18.12 -10.47
N THR A 163 -3.33 -17.56 -10.96
CA THR A 163 -2.46 -16.71 -10.15
C THR A 163 -3.29 -15.51 -9.68
N ILE A 164 -3.55 -15.43 -8.37
CA ILE A 164 -4.21 -14.26 -7.79
C ILE A 164 -3.17 -13.16 -7.68
N ILE A 165 -3.48 -11.97 -8.16
CA ILE A 165 -2.57 -10.81 -8.10
C ILE A 165 -2.91 -9.94 -6.90
N GLY A 166 -1.91 -9.75 -6.03
CA GLY A 166 -1.92 -8.75 -4.98
C GLY A 166 -1.35 -7.42 -5.46
N TYR A 167 -1.68 -6.35 -4.75
CA TYR A 167 -1.24 -4.99 -5.06
C TYR A 167 -0.62 -4.39 -3.80
N GLN A 168 0.62 -3.93 -3.88
CA GLN A 168 1.33 -3.31 -2.77
C GLN A 168 1.64 -1.85 -3.09
N LEU A 169 1.40 -0.95 -2.15
CA LEU A 169 1.82 0.44 -2.24
C LEU A 169 3.34 0.52 -2.13
N ILE A 170 3.96 1.26 -3.04
CA ILE A 170 5.39 1.54 -3.04
C ILE A 170 5.61 3.04 -3.23
N ASP A 171 6.74 3.57 -2.75
CA ASP A 171 7.27 4.87 -3.18
C ASP A 171 6.30 6.06 -3.12
N THR A 172 5.35 6.01 -2.17
CA THR A 172 4.27 7.00 -2.00
C THR A 172 4.32 7.55 -0.59
N VAL A 173 4.17 8.87 -0.43
CA VAL A 173 4.24 9.59 0.86
C VAL A 173 2.96 10.38 1.08
N LEU A 174 2.38 10.22 2.27
CA LEU A 174 1.32 11.09 2.73
C LEU A 174 1.93 12.41 3.21
N VAL A 175 1.54 13.55 2.64
CA VAL A 175 2.05 14.88 3.03
C VAL A 175 0.91 15.68 3.65
N ASP A 176 1.14 16.26 4.83
CA ASP A 176 0.18 17.15 5.44
C ASP A 176 0.25 18.54 4.77
N THR A 177 -0.88 19.21 4.63
CA THR A 177 -0.91 20.67 4.36
C THR A 177 -0.93 21.44 5.65
#